data_AF-A0A1C6GPB6-F1
#
_entry.id   AF-A0A1C6GPB6-F1
#
_cell.length_a   1.000
_cell.length_b   1.000
_cell.length_c   1.000
_cell.angle_alpha   90.00
_cell.angle_beta   90.00
_cell.angle_gamma   90.00
#
_symmetry.space_group_name_H-M   'P 1'
#
loop_
_entity.id
_entity.type
_entity.pdbx_description
1 polymer ?
#
loop_
_entity_poly.entity_id
_entity_poly.type
_entity_poly.pdbx_seq_one_letter_code
_entity_poly.pdbx_strand_id
1 'polypeptide(L)'
;MIERFLLLSGGYFPEALRKTVLFHAKESMEQARRDGALLWTDLPLFDLSPLPWSHGIISIPRSFWQRFDTDRAYYGCLVRRSAQVCILALHADPYHRERVALVSGLCMLHEVPFCAHLF
;
A
#
# COMPACT_ATOMS: atom_id res chain seq x y z
N MET A 1 15.92 -9.35 11.51
CA MET A 1 14.77 -9.72 10.66
C MET A 1 14.64 -8.64 9.62
N ILE A 2 14.48 -8.94 8.32
CA ILE A 2 14.32 -7.87 7.32
C ILE A 2 12.92 -7.27 7.51
N GLU A 3 12.86 -5.98 7.82
CA GLU A 3 11.61 -5.28 8.05
C GLU A 3 10.96 -4.93 6.72
N ARG A 4 9.71 -5.36 6.53
CA ARG A 4 8.97 -5.11 5.29
C ARG A 4 8.11 -3.85 5.46
N PHE A 5 8.34 -2.87 4.60
CA PHE A 5 7.43 -1.74 4.42
C PHE A 5 6.44 -2.05 3.31
N LEU A 6 5.15 -1.86 3.59
CA LEU A 6 4.06 -2.13 2.65
C LEU A 6 3.35 -0.84 2.27
N LEU A 7 3.41 -0.48 0.97
CA LEU A 7 2.64 0.63 0.42
C LEU A 7 1.43 0.11 -0.35
N LEU A 8 0.24 0.50 0.07
CA LEU A 8 -1.03 0.07 -0.49
C LEU A 8 -1.76 1.21 -1.21
N SER A 9 -2.57 0.84 -2.19
CA SER A 9 -3.57 1.72 -2.79
C SER A 9 -4.95 1.53 -2.16
N GLY A 10 -5.61 2.63 -1.84
CA GLY A 10 -7.03 2.71 -1.51
C GLY A 10 -7.94 2.28 -2.67
N GLY A 11 -7.44 2.32 -3.90
CA GLY A 11 -8.21 2.01 -5.11
C GLY A 11 -7.67 2.71 -6.35
N TYR A 12 -8.53 2.94 -7.33
CA TYR A 12 -8.19 3.67 -8.55
C TYR A 12 -8.23 5.17 -8.30
N PHE A 13 -7.21 5.88 -8.77
CA PHE A 13 -7.16 7.34 -8.67
C PHE A 13 -7.53 8.01 -10.00
N PRO A 14 -8.25 9.16 -9.95
CA PRO A 14 -8.46 10.02 -11.11
C PRO A 14 -7.12 10.40 -11.75
N GLU A 15 -7.07 10.42 -13.08
CA GLU A 15 -5.84 10.68 -13.83
C GLU A 15 -5.13 11.97 -13.38
N ALA A 16 -5.91 13.02 -13.11
CA ALA A 16 -5.41 14.31 -12.62
C ALA A 16 -4.61 14.21 -11.31
N LEU A 17 -4.88 13.22 -10.47
CA LEU A 17 -4.21 13.03 -9.17
C LEU A 17 -3.08 12.00 -9.22
N ARG A 18 -2.99 11.17 -10.26
CA ARG A 18 -2.02 10.05 -10.31
C ARG A 18 -0.58 10.50 -10.13
N LYS A 19 -0.18 11.64 -10.71
CA LYS A 19 1.18 12.18 -10.55
C LYS A 19 1.48 12.56 -9.11
N THR A 20 0.56 13.26 -8.45
CA THR A 20 0.69 13.66 -7.04
C THR A 20 0.73 12.43 -6.14
N VAL A 21 -0.14 11.45 -6.37
CA VAL A 21 -0.18 10.19 -5.62
C VAL A 21 1.14 9.42 -5.78
N LEU A 22 1.66 9.29 -7.01
CA LEU A 22 2.94 8.63 -7.27
C LEU A 22 4.14 9.38 -6.67
N PHE A 23 4.06 10.71 -6.57
CA PHE A 23 5.08 11.51 -5.89
C PHE A 23 5.14 11.15 -4.40
N HIS A 24 4.01 11.17 -3.68
CA HIS A 24 4.00 10.77 -2.27
C HIS A 24 4.32 9.29 -2.06
N ALA A 25 3.86 8.41 -2.97
CA ALA A 25 4.24 7.01 -2.97
C ALA A 25 5.76 6.82 -2.98
N LYS A 26 6.45 7.59 -3.83
CA LYS A 26 7.90 7.59 -3.92
C LYS A 26 8.53 8.12 -2.63
N GLU A 27 8.06 9.24 -2.09
CA GLU A 27 8.61 9.80 -0.86
C GLU A 27 8.50 8.83 0.32
N SER A 28 7.35 8.20 0.53
CA SER A 28 7.16 7.21 1.60
C SER A 28 8.11 6.02 1.45
N MET A 29 8.28 5.54 0.21
CA MET A 29 9.13 4.39 -0.10
C MET A 29 10.63 4.71 0.01
N GLU A 30 11.06 5.89 -0.42
CA GLU A 30 12.46 6.34 -0.27
C GLU A 30 12.82 6.50 1.21
N GLN A 31 11.91 7.02 2.04
CA GLN A 31 12.14 7.10 3.48
C GLN A 31 12.31 5.70 4.07
N ALA A 32 11.36 4.78 3.81
CA ALA A 32 11.46 3.41 4.28
C ALA A 32 12.72 2.69 3.78
N ARG A 33 13.17 2.99 2.55
CA ARG A 33 14.42 2.44 2.00
C ARG A 33 15.65 2.91 2.78
N ARG A 34 15.70 4.20 3.14
CA ARG A 34 16.80 4.75 3.97
C ARG A 34 16.85 4.09 5.34
N ASP A 35 15.69 3.69 5.85
CA ASP A 35 15.56 2.95 7.10
C ASP A 35 15.88 1.44 6.95
N GLY A 36 16.27 1.00 5.74
CA GLY A 36 16.70 -0.38 5.46
C GLY A 36 15.56 -1.36 5.19
N ALA A 37 14.33 -0.88 4.97
CA ALA A 37 13.17 -1.74 4.78
C ALA A 37 13.10 -2.37 3.37
N LEU A 38 12.56 -3.59 3.30
CA LEU A 38 12.17 -4.23 2.06
C LEU A 38 10.82 -3.69 1.60
N LEU A 39 10.79 -3.10 0.40
CA LEU A 39 9.63 -2.37 -0.11
C LEU A 39 8.69 -3.29 -0.88
N TRP A 40 7.42 -3.32 -0.49
CA TRP A 40 6.37 -4.06 -1.20
C TRP A 40 5.20 -3.15 -1.54
N THR A 41 4.55 -3.39 -2.68
CA THR A 41 3.40 -2.55 -3.08
C THR A 41 2.37 -3.24 -3.96
N ASP A 42 1.10 -2.85 -3.83
CA ASP A 42 0.01 -3.28 -4.72
C ASP A 42 -0.45 -2.20 -5.71
N LEU A 43 0.28 -1.07 -5.82
CA LEU A 43 -0.04 0.02 -6.73
C LEU A 43 -0.34 -0.44 -8.18
N PRO A 44 0.40 -1.38 -8.79
CA PRO A 44 0.09 -1.86 -10.13
C PRO A 44 -1.27 -2.56 -10.28
N LEU A 45 -1.89 -3.02 -9.19
CA LEU A 45 -3.26 -3.57 -9.26
C LEU A 45 -4.30 -2.50 -9.62
N PHE A 46 -3.98 -1.23 -9.37
CA PHE A 46 -4.87 -0.07 -9.53
C PHE A 46 -4.34 0.92 -10.57
N ASP A 47 -3.60 0.42 -11.57
CA ASP A 47 -3.00 1.21 -12.66
C ASP A 47 -2.05 2.34 -12.19
N LEU A 48 -1.48 2.19 -10.99
CA LEU A 48 -0.43 3.07 -10.47
C LEU A 48 0.93 2.37 -10.65
N SER A 49 1.66 2.79 -11.68
CA SER A 49 2.93 2.16 -12.03
C SER A 49 4.13 2.83 -11.34
N PRO A 50 4.93 2.10 -10.54
CA PRO A 50 6.15 2.64 -9.92
C PRO A 50 7.37 2.63 -10.87
N LEU A 51 7.19 2.27 -12.16
CA LEU A 51 8.29 2.12 -13.14
C LEU A 51 9.34 3.24 -13.16
N PRO A 52 9.02 4.53 -12.93
CA PRO A 52 10.05 5.58 -12.91
C PRO A 52 11.01 5.50 -11.72
N TRP A 53 10.73 4.69 -10.69
CA TRP A 53 11.50 4.61 -9.44
C TRP A 53 11.43 3.21 -8.77
N SER A 54 11.21 2.15 -9.56
CA SER A 54 10.91 0.80 -9.06
C SER A 54 12.10 0.01 -8.51
N HIS A 55 13.31 0.58 -8.44
CA HIS A 55 14.49 -0.14 -8.01
C HIS A 55 14.33 -0.67 -6.58
N GLY A 56 14.49 -1.99 -6.38
CA GLY A 56 14.32 -2.63 -5.07
C GLY A 56 12.88 -2.69 -4.54
N ILE A 57 11.86 -2.41 -5.37
CA ILE A 57 10.45 -2.51 -5.01
C ILE A 57 9.87 -3.83 -5.51
N ILE A 58 9.20 -4.55 -4.61
CA ILE A 58 8.48 -5.78 -4.93
C ILE A 58 7.01 -5.44 -5.19
N SER A 59 6.61 -5.47 -6.46
CA SER A 59 5.20 -5.36 -6.84
C SER A 59 4.46 -6.65 -6.56
N ILE A 60 3.34 -6.56 -5.85
CA ILE A 60 2.43 -7.67 -5.58
C ILE A 60 1.71 -8.01 -6.88
N PRO A 61 1.87 -9.22 -7.44
CA PRO A 61 1.24 -9.57 -8.70
C PRO A 61 -0.27 -9.80 -8.48
N ARG A 62 -1.06 -9.52 -9.52
CA ARG A 62 -2.52 -9.76 -9.52
C ARG A 62 -2.87 -11.22 -9.17
N SER A 63 -2.05 -12.16 -9.62
CA SER A 63 -2.21 -13.59 -9.32
C SER A 63 -2.02 -13.94 -7.84
N PHE A 64 -1.38 -13.07 -7.04
CA PHE A 64 -1.31 -13.24 -5.59
C PHE A 64 -2.61 -12.77 -4.92
N TRP A 65 -3.15 -11.61 -5.32
CA TRP A 65 -4.45 -11.12 -4.84
C TRP A 65 -5.60 -12.10 -5.14
N GLN A 66 -5.61 -12.69 -6.33
CA GLN A 66 -6.61 -13.68 -6.76
C GLN A 66 -6.61 -15.00 -5.96
N ARG A 67 -5.65 -15.23 -5.05
CA ARG A 67 -5.63 -16.42 -4.18
C ARG A 67 -6.53 -16.28 -2.96
N PHE A 68 -7.13 -15.12 -2.73
CA PHE A 68 -7.91 -14.82 -1.55
C PHE A 68 -9.37 -14.57 -1.93
N ASP A 69 -10.29 -15.20 -1.22
CA ASP A 69 -11.73 -15.04 -1.45
C ASP A 69 -12.28 -13.69 -0.95
N THR A 70 -11.51 -12.99 -0.09
CA THR A 70 -11.91 -11.70 0.49
C THR A 70 -10.74 -10.75 0.61
N ASP A 71 -11.03 -9.45 0.49
CA ASP A 71 -10.06 -8.37 0.74
C ASP A 71 -9.48 -8.46 2.16
N ARG A 72 -10.30 -8.83 3.15
CA ARG A 72 -9.84 -9.01 4.54
C ARG A 72 -8.77 -10.09 4.65
N ALA A 73 -8.92 -11.22 3.94
CA ALA A 73 -7.92 -12.29 3.94
C ALA A 73 -6.64 -11.87 3.23
N TYR A 74 -6.76 -11.18 2.09
CA TYR A 74 -5.64 -10.63 1.34
C TYR A 74 -4.83 -9.62 2.15
N TYR A 75 -5.47 -8.54 2.63
CA TYR A 75 -4.79 -7.51 3.42
C TYR A 75 -4.27 -8.06 4.74
N GLY A 76 -5.02 -8.97 5.39
CA GLY A 76 -4.56 -9.63 6.62
C GLY A 76 -3.28 -10.45 6.41
N CYS A 77 -3.14 -11.12 5.26
CA CYS A 77 -1.91 -11.85 4.92
C CYS A 77 -0.70 -10.91 4.76
N LEU A 78 -0.91 -9.76 4.13
CA LEU A 78 0.14 -8.77 3.90
C LEU A 78 0.56 -8.08 5.21
N VAL A 79 -0.41 -7.57 5.97
CA VAL A 79 -0.19 -6.82 7.23
C VAL A 79 0.62 -7.64 8.23
N ARG A 80 0.28 -8.92 8.44
CA ARG A 80 0.99 -9.80 9.41
C ARG A 80 2.47 -10.00 9.12
N ARG A 81 2.94 -9.66 7.91
CA ARG A 81 4.32 -9.83 7.47
C ARG A 81 5.04 -8.50 7.27
N SER A 82 4.43 -7.40 7.72
CA SER A 82 4.92 -6.05 7.56
C SER A 82 5.35 -5.45 8.89
N ALA A 83 6.46 -4.72 8.86
CA ALA A 83 6.90 -3.89 9.98
C ALA A 83 6.18 -2.54 9.99
N GLN A 84 5.71 -2.09 8.82
CA GLN A 84 4.92 -0.86 8.67
C GLN A 84 4.04 -0.96 7.43
N VAL A 85 2.86 -0.36 7.51
CA VAL A 85 1.92 -0.24 6.40
C VAL A 85 1.58 1.23 6.17
N CYS A 86 1.63 1.63 4.91
CA CYS A 86 1.18 2.93 4.44
C CYS A 86 0.12 2.73 3.36
N ILE A 87 -0.97 3.49 3.39
CA ILE A 87 -2.00 3.47 2.34
C ILE A 87 -2.22 4.86 1.74
N LEU A 88 -2.30 4.93 0.41
CA LEU A 88 -2.67 6.13 -0.33
C LEU A 88 -4.17 6.07 -0.60
N ALA A 89 -4.95 7.10 -0.24
CA ALA A 89 -6.39 7.06 -0.41
C ALA A 89 -7.00 8.42 -0.75
N LEU A 90 -8.12 8.44 -1.48
CA LEU A 90 -8.92 9.64 -1.71
C LEU A 90 -9.94 9.74 -0.60
N HIS A 91 -9.93 10.83 0.16
CA HIS A 91 -10.87 11.02 1.25
C HIS A 91 -12.31 11.10 0.73
N ALA A 92 -12.52 11.69 -0.44
CA ALA A 92 -13.83 11.83 -1.05
C ALA A 92 -14.43 10.49 -1.52
N ASP A 93 -13.61 9.47 -1.81
CA ASP A 93 -14.07 8.20 -2.38
C ASP A 93 -14.49 7.21 -1.27
N PRO A 94 -15.75 6.72 -1.27
CA PRO A 94 -16.24 5.77 -0.25
C PRO A 94 -15.48 4.43 -0.24
N TYR A 95 -15.10 3.90 -1.40
CA TYR A 95 -14.38 2.64 -1.48
C TYR A 95 -12.97 2.76 -0.90
N HIS A 96 -12.32 3.92 -1.14
CA HIS A 96 -11.03 4.19 -0.52
C HIS A 96 -11.16 4.29 1.00
N ARG A 97 -12.21 4.94 1.53
CA ARG A 97 -12.46 5.02 2.98
C ARG A 97 -12.70 3.66 3.61
N GLU A 98 -13.51 2.80 2.97
CA GLU A 98 -13.75 1.44 3.42
C GLU A 98 -12.46 0.62 3.49
N ARG A 99 -11.61 0.75 2.46
CA ARG A 99 -10.32 0.06 2.43
C ARG A 99 -9.35 0.59 3.49
N VAL A 100 -9.27 1.91 3.69
CA VAL A 100 -8.49 2.50 4.79
C VAL A 100 -8.95 1.96 6.14
N ALA A 101 -10.27 1.91 6.39
CA ALA A 101 -10.81 1.38 7.64
C ALA A 101 -10.47 -0.10 7.83
N LEU A 102 -10.59 -0.92 6.77
CA LEU A 102 -10.21 -2.33 6.79
C LEU A 102 -8.72 -2.52 7.13
N VAL A 103 -7.84 -1.83 6.41
CA VAL A 103 -6.38 -1.97 6.59
C VAL A 103 -5.95 -1.43 7.95
N SER A 104 -6.47 -0.27 8.37
CA SER A 104 -6.23 0.31 9.69
C SER A 104 -6.63 -0.65 10.81
N GLY A 105 -7.83 -1.25 10.73
CA GLY A 105 -8.30 -2.22 11.72
C GLY A 105 -7.43 -3.49 11.77
N LEU A 106 -6.95 -3.96 10.63
CA LEU A 106 -6.00 -5.09 10.57
C LEU A 106 -4.63 -4.74 11.14
N CYS A 107 -4.14 -3.52 10.91
CA CYS A 107 -2.88 -3.05 11.47
C CYS A 107 -2.97 -2.93 12.99
N MET A 108 -4.07 -2.38 13.52
CA MET A 108 -4.35 -2.32 14.95
C MET A 108 -4.40 -3.73 15.58
N LEU A 109 -5.07 -4.67 14.93
CA LEU A 109 -5.16 -6.07 15.40
C LEU A 109 -3.80 -6.77 15.46
N HIS A 110 -2.87 -6.42 14.58
CA HIS A 110 -1.56 -7.05 14.46
C HIS A 110 -0.42 -6.19 15.01
N GLU A 111 -0.73 -5.08 15.70
CA GLU A 111 0.24 -4.14 16.28
C GLU A 111 1.26 -3.61 15.26
N VAL A 112 0.82 -3.44 14.00
CA VAL A 112 1.66 -2.92 12.91
C VAL A 112 1.45 -1.41 12.78
N PRO A 113 2.52 -0.59 12.83
CA PRO A 113 2.46 0.83 12.54
C PRO A 113 1.74 1.13 11.21
N PHE A 114 0.74 2.01 11.26
CA PHE A 114 -0.11 2.38 10.13
C PHE A 114 -0.03 3.87 9.83
N CYS A 115 0.12 4.21 8.55
CA CYS A 115 0.04 5.57 8.04
C CYS A 115 -0.96 5.62 6.87
N ALA A 116 -1.70 6.72 6.76
CA ALA A 116 -2.56 6.99 5.61
C ALA A 116 -2.23 8.37 5.02
N HIS A 117 -1.93 8.41 3.72
CA HIS A 117 -1.89 9.65 2.96
C HIS A 117 -3.23 9.85 2.28
N LEU A 118 -3.97 10.86 2.75
CA LEU A 118 -5.30 11.19 2.25
C LEU A 118 -5.21 12.35 1.26
N PHE A 119 -5.86 12.17 0.12
CA PHE A 119 -5.97 13.12 -1.00
C PHE A 119 -7.39 13.64 -1.17
#